data_AF-A0AAW2J9X0-F1
#
_entry.id   AF-A0AAW2J9X0-F1
#
_cell.length_a   1.000
_cell.length_b   1.000
_cell.length_c   1.000
_cell.angle_alpha   90.00
_cell.angle_beta   90.00
_cell.angle_gamma   90.00
#
_symmetry.space_group_name_H-M   'P 1'
#
loop_
_entity.id
_entity.type
_entity.pdbx_description
1 polymer ?
#
loop_
_entity_poly.entity_id
_entity_poly.type
_entity_poly.pdbx_seq_one_letter_code
_entity_poly.pdbx_strand_id
1 'polypeptide(L)'
;MIKIAAWNVRGLNSVGHQEAVGQLAREHGIQFLGLIETRVGQVNVMRTRGHLLRNWSWFDDYTGPGGRIWIAWNSLEVGVEVLRVETQFIHCKVINKRMHTTCLITVVYGECSLILRRDLWAGILSLAEEIAEEPWLLLGDFNAVLDSSEVCGRAADTGASMEEFRETIVAAGLVHLPSTGCPFTWHNCSEGSRSLWKRLDRMLVNEMWLVKWPHASYLSALPSTSDHSPLVLLGNARTTDTIPFRFDNFLAEQPGS
;
A
#
# COMPACT_ATOMS: atom_id res chain seq x y z
N MET A 1 -0.25 14.09 -11.55
CA MET A 1 -0.28 13.42 -10.22
C MET A 1 1.04 12.69 -10.01
N ILE A 2 1.49 12.53 -8.75
CA ILE A 2 2.65 11.70 -8.40
C ILE A 2 2.30 10.23 -8.63
N LYS A 3 3.21 9.44 -9.21
CA LYS A 3 3.00 7.99 -9.38
C LYS A 3 3.45 7.25 -8.13
N ILE A 4 2.50 6.63 -7.43
CA ILE A 4 2.67 6.08 -6.08
C ILE A 4 2.36 4.59 -6.10
N ALA A 5 3.13 3.79 -5.39
CA ALA A 5 2.79 2.40 -5.11
C ALA A 5 3.12 2.02 -3.66
N ALA A 6 2.46 0.98 -3.16
CA ALA A 6 2.86 0.30 -1.94
C ALA A 6 2.73 -1.21 -2.10
N TRP A 7 3.62 -1.96 -1.46
CA TRP A 7 3.58 -3.41 -1.50
C TRP A 7 4.09 -4.03 -0.21
N ASN A 8 3.27 -4.87 0.43
CA ASN A 8 3.74 -5.80 1.44
C ASN A 8 4.50 -6.95 0.74
N VAL A 9 5.82 -6.90 0.83
CA VAL A 9 6.73 -7.78 0.08
C VAL A 9 7.12 -9.04 0.86
N ARG A 10 6.78 -9.11 2.15
CA ARG A 10 7.10 -10.23 3.06
C ARG A 10 8.56 -10.73 3.02
N GLY A 11 9.49 -9.84 2.69
CA GLY A 11 10.90 -10.17 2.56
C GLY A 11 11.53 -9.63 1.28
N LEU A 12 12.60 -8.86 1.43
CA LEU A 12 13.46 -8.40 0.32
C LEU A 12 14.82 -9.09 0.29
N ASN A 13 15.02 -10.15 1.08
CA ASN A 13 16.31 -10.86 1.10
C ASN A 13 16.56 -11.69 -0.18
N SER A 14 15.51 -12.02 -0.95
CA SER A 14 15.65 -12.78 -2.20
C SER A 14 15.77 -11.86 -3.42
N VAL A 15 16.65 -12.23 -4.37
CA VAL A 15 16.85 -11.46 -5.60
C VAL A 15 15.58 -11.41 -6.45
N GLY A 16 14.81 -12.50 -6.52
CA GLY A 16 13.55 -12.52 -7.29
C GLY A 16 12.52 -11.50 -6.78
N HIS A 17 12.40 -11.34 -5.46
CA HIS A 17 11.53 -10.29 -4.90
C HIS A 17 12.06 -8.89 -5.22
N GLN A 18 13.39 -8.71 -5.16
CA GLN A 18 14.02 -7.44 -5.50
C GLN A 18 13.78 -7.03 -6.96
N GLU A 19 13.90 -8.00 -7.88
CA GLU A 19 13.63 -7.81 -9.30
C GLU A 19 12.16 -7.52 -9.57
N ALA A 20 11.24 -8.21 -8.90
CA ALA A 20 9.81 -7.97 -9.01
C ALA A 20 9.42 -6.55 -8.57
N VAL A 21 9.98 -6.05 -7.46
CA VAL A 21 9.77 -4.66 -7.03
C VAL A 21 10.34 -3.68 -8.07
N GLY A 22 11.55 -3.96 -8.58
CA GLY A 22 12.15 -3.16 -9.64
C GLY A 22 11.33 -3.14 -10.93
N GLN A 23 10.71 -4.27 -11.29
CA GLN A 23 9.83 -4.38 -12.44
C GLN A 23 8.55 -3.57 -12.24
N LEU A 24 7.88 -3.71 -11.09
CA LEU A 24 6.69 -2.92 -10.74
C LEU A 24 6.98 -1.41 -10.86
N ALA A 25 8.12 -0.97 -10.32
CA ALA A 25 8.54 0.42 -10.37
C ALA A 25 8.74 0.92 -11.81
N ARG A 26 9.39 0.12 -12.67
CA ARG A 26 9.63 0.47 -14.08
C ARG A 26 8.36 0.44 -14.93
N GLU A 27 7.55 -0.59 -14.77
CA GLU A 27 6.34 -0.83 -15.58
C GLU A 27 5.32 0.30 -15.42
N HIS A 28 5.10 0.75 -14.18
CA HIS A 28 4.17 1.84 -13.90
C HIS A 28 4.85 3.22 -13.85
N GLY A 29 6.18 3.26 -13.92
CA GLY A 29 6.99 4.48 -13.77
C GLY A 29 6.80 5.12 -12.39
N ILE A 30 6.81 4.30 -11.34
CA ILE A 30 6.60 4.73 -9.95
C ILE A 30 7.67 5.76 -9.55
N GLN A 31 7.24 6.77 -8.78
CA GLN A 31 8.08 7.85 -8.29
C GLN A 31 8.25 7.79 -6.77
N PHE A 32 7.24 7.26 -6.06
CA PHE A 32 7.24 7.03 -4.62
C PHE A 32 6.74 5.60 -4.34
N LEU A 33 7.46 4.88 -3.50
CA LEU A 33 7.20 3.48 -3.20
C LEU A 33 7.26 3.23 -1.69
N GLY A 34 6.17 2.68 -1.13
CA GLY A 34 6.15 2.12 0.23
C GLY A 34 6.37 0.61 0.19
N LEU A 35 7.36 0.11 0.91
CA LEU A 35 7.62 -1.34 1.04
C LEU A 35 7.36 -1.77 2.47
N ILE A 36 6.51 -2.78 2.62
CA ILE A 36 6.00 -3.25 3.92
C ILE A 36 6.47 -4.69 4.17
N GLU A 37 6.75 -5.02 5.42
CA GLU A 37 7.43 -6.27 5.85
C GLU A 37 8.68 -6.58 5.02
N THR A 38 9.62 -5.64 4.91
CA THR A 38 10.87 -5.89 4.16
C THR A 38 11.70 -7.03 4.73
N ARG A 39 11.64 -7.26 6.06
CA ARG A 39 12.38 -8.32 6.80
C ARG A 39 13.88 -8.32 6.52
N VAL A 40 14.44 -7.17 6.16
CA VAL A 40 15.87 -7.00 5.93
C VAL A 40 16.53 -6.62 7.25
N GLY A 41 17.54 -7.37 7.67
CA GLY A 41 18.35 -7.00 8.84
C GLY A 41 19.17 -5.74 8.56
N GLN A 42 19.38 -4.89 9.57
CA GLN A 42 20.05 -3.58 9.44
C GLN A 42 21.39 -3.65 8.69
N VAL A 43 22.15 -4.73 8.91
CA VAL A 43 23.45 -4.99 8.26
C VAL A 43 23.36 -5.13 6.74
N ASN A 44 22.20 -5.56 6.21
CA ASN A 44 21.97 -5.83 4.80
C ASN A 44 21.25 -4.69 4.07
N VAL A 45 20.86 -3.62 4.78
CA VAL A 45 20.06 -2.51 4.25
C VAL A 45 20.72 -1.85 3.05
N MET A 46 21.96 -1.38 3.22
CA MET A 46 22.69 -0.65 2.17
C MET A 46 22.87 -1.51 0.91
N ARG A 47 23.17 -2.80 1.09
CA ARG A 47 23.30 -3.75 -0.02
C ARG A 47 21.97 -3.91 -0.75
N THR A 48 20.87 -4.13 -0.02
CA THR A 48 19.54 -4.36 -0.60
C THR A 48 19.04 -3.14 -1.36
N ARG A 49 19.11 -1.94 -0.76
CA ARG A 49 18.72 -0.68 -1.40
C ARG A 49 19.47 -0.42 -2.71
N GLY A 50 20.79 -0.67 -2.72
CA GLY A 50 21.64 -0.46 -3.90
C GLY A 50 21.31 -1.38 -5.09
N HIS A 51 20.76 -2.57 -4.83
CA HIS A 51 20.35 -3.51 -5.88
C HIS A 51 18.91 -3.26 -6.35
N LEU A 52 18.00 -2.87 -5.46
CA LEU A 52 16.57 -2.74 -5.75
C LEU A 52 16.28 -1.65 -6.80
N LEU A 53 16.63 -0.40 -6.49
CA LEU A 53 16.36 0.77 -7.33
C LEU A 53 17.56 1.71 -7.29
N ARG A 54 18.35 1.70 -8.38
CA ARG A 54 19.54 2.55 -8.50
C ARG A 54 19.13 4.02 -8.52
N ASN A 55 19.92 4.85 -7.84
CA ASN A 55 19.74 6.32 -7.75
C ASN A 55 18.44 6.77 -7.08
N TRP A 56 17.75 5.88 -6.37
CA TRP A 56 16.63 6.26 -5.52
C TRP A 56 17.14 6.66 -4.14
N SER A 57 16.40 7.56 -3.51
CA SER A 57 16.57 7.90 -2.11
C SER A 57 15.66 7.01 -1.26
N TRP A 58 16.08 6.79 -0.01
CA TRP A 58 15.46 5.82 0.89
C TRP A 58 15.33 6.39 2.28
N PHE A 59 14.24 6.03 2.94
CA PHE A 59 14.05 6.20 4.36
C PHE A 59 13.58 4.86 4.94
N ASP A 60 14.23 4.43 6.01
CA ASP A 60 13.74 3.37 6.87
C ASP A 60 14.12 3.68 8.31
N ASP A 61 13.31 3.16 9.22
CA ASP A 61 13.53 3.31 10.64
C ASP A 61 13.77 1.95 11.30
N TYR A 62 15.01 1.77 11.75
CA TYR A 62 15.46 0.60 12.51
C TYR A 62 15.50 0.85 14.02
N THR A 63 15.08 2.04 14.49
CA THR A 63 15.03 2.33 15.93
C THR A 63 13.81 1.70 16.62
N GLY A 64 12.73 1.44 15.88
CA GLY A 64 11.53 0.72 16.31
C GLY A 64 11.52 -0.79 15.94
N PRO A 65 10.38 -1.38 15.51
CA PRO A 65 10.19 -2.83 15.32
C PRO A 65 10.94 -3.44 14.11
N GLY A 66 12.09 -2.89 13.72
CA GLY A 66 13.07 -3.52 12.85
C GLY A 66 12.94 -3.21 11.36
N GLY A 67 12.65 -1.96 10.98
CA GLY A 67 12.65 -1.55 9.56
C GLY A 67 11.54 -2.20 8.72
N ARG A 68 10.36 -2.44 9.33
CA ARG A 68 9.22 -3.09 8.66
C ARG A 68 8.70 -2.29 7.47
N ILE A 69 8.70 -0.97 7.58
CA ILE A 69 8.24 -0.05 6.55
C ILE A 69 9.46 0.68 6.00
N TRP A 70 9.68 0.60 4.69
CA TRP A 70 10.64 1.41 3.97
C TRP A 70 9.90 2.33 3.01
N ILE A 71 10.43 3.54 2.84
CA ILE A 71 9.99 4.48 1.82
C ILE A 71 11.13 4.68 0.84
N ALA A 72 10.84 4.58 -0.45
CA ALA A 72 11.78 4.81 -1.53
C ALA A 72 11.20 5.83 -2.50
N TRP A 73 12.03 6.71 -3.03
CA TRP A 73 11.58 7.67 -4.04
C TRP A 73 12.66 8.06 -5.03
N ASN A 74 12.22 8.43 -6.24
CA ASN A 74 13.08 9.04 -7.23
C ASN A 74 13.31 10.51 -6.87
N SER A 75 14.46 10.82 -6.26
CA SER A 75 14.79 12.17 -5.78
C SER A 75 14.95 13.21 -6.89
N LEU A 76 15.06 12.79 -8.16
CA LEU A 76 15.03 13.72 -9.30
C LEU A 76 13.62 14.23 -9.60
N GLU A 77 12.59 13.44 -9.30
CA GLU A 77 11.19 13.73 -9.67
C GLU A 77 10.35 14.21 -8.49
N VAL A 78 10.62 13.68 -7.29
CA VAL A 78 9.86 13.98 -6.08
C VAL A 78 10.77 14.35 -4.91
N GLY A 79 10.33 15.31 -4.11
CA GLY A 79 10.87 15.57 -2.78
C GLY A 79 10.02 14.85 -1.73
N VAL A 80 10.66 14.23 -0.75
CA VAL A 80 10.00 13.57 0.38
C VAL A 80 10.57 14.13 1.68
N GLU A 81 9.67 14.58 2.55
CA GLU A 81 9.98 15.01 3.90
C GLU A 81 9.21 14.11 4.86
N VAL A 82 9.92 13.37 5.70
CA VAL A 82 9.32 12.50 6.71
C VAL A 82 8.89 13.35 7.90
N LEU A 83 7.59 13.35 8.20
CA LEU A 83 6.99 14.21 9.22
C LEU A 83 6.77 13.46 10.54
N ARG A 84 6.37 12.18 10.46
CA ARG A 84 6.11 11.34 11.62
C ARG A 84 6.46 9.89 11.31
N VAL A 85 7.08 9.23 12.27
CA VAL A 85 7.40 7.80 12.22
C VAL A 85 6.78 7.16 13.45
N GLU A 86 5.88 6.21 13.22
CA GLU A 86 5.27 5.40 14.27
C GLU A 86 5.57 3.93 14.01
N THR A 87 5.27 3.07 14.98
CA THR A 87 5.50 1.62 14.87
C THR A 87 4.72 0.96 13.72
N GLN A 88 3.57 1.53 13.35
CA GLN A 88 2.61 0.98 12.37
C GLN A 88 2.42 1.87 11.14
N PHE A 89 3.07 3.02 11.05
CA PHE A 89 3.04 3.84 9.83
C PHE A 89 4.22 4.81 9.73
N ILE A 90 4.49 5.25 8.50
CA ILE A 90 5.37 6.39 8.24
C ILE A 90 4.58 7.44 7.47
N HIS A 91 4.54 8.67 8.00
CA HIS A 91 3.84 9.81 7.42
C HIS A 91 4.83 10.80 6.81
N CYS A 92 4.56 11.22 5.58
CA CYS A 92 5.45 12.07 4.80
C CYS A 92 4.69 13.14 4.02
N LYS A 93 5.35 14.28 3.82
CA LYS A 93 5.00 15.24 2.79
C LYS A 93 5.75 14.92 1.51
N VAL A 94 5.01 14.83 0.41
CA VAL A 94 5.58 14.49 -0.90
C VAL A 94 5.27 15.60 -1.91
N ILE A 95 6.33 16.09 -2.54
CA ILE A 95 6.29 17.22 -3.47
C ILE A 95 6.69 16.72 -4.85
N ASN A 96 5.82 16.90 -5.83
CA ASN A 96 6.20 16.70 -7.23
C ASN A 96 7.00 17.90 -7.73
N LYS A 97 8.27 17.70 -8.08
CA LYS A 97 9.17 18.81 -8.45
C LYS A 97 8.79 19.47 -9.77
N ARG A 98 8.18 18.72 -10.70
CA ARG A 98 7.80 19.21 -12.02
C ARG A 98 6.47 19.96 -12.01
N MET A 99 5.47 19.43 -11.32
CA MET A 99 4.13 20.04 -11.28
C MET A 99 3.96 21.02 -10.12
N HIS A 100 4.93 21.09 -9.20
CA HIS A 100 4.84 21.86 -7.95
C HIS A 100 3.60 21.52 -7.11
N THR A 101 3.12 20.28 -7.21
CA THR A 101 1.98 19.78 -6.42
C THR A 101 2.47 19.02 -5.20
N THR A 102 1.83 19.27 -4.06
CA THR A 102 2.10 18.57 -2.80
C THR A 102 0.91 17.72 -2.36
N CYS A 103 1.18 16.62 -1.68
CA CYS A 103 0.22 15.85 -0.88
C CYS A 103 0.93 15.21 0.32
N LEU A 104 0.14 14.76 1.27
CA LEU A 104 0.59 13.95 2.39
C LEU A 104 0.34 12.47 2.09
N ILE A 105 1.30 11.63 2.45
CA ILE A 105 1.24 10.18 2.25
C ILE A 105 1.55 9.49 3.57
N THR A 106 0.69 8.55 3.97
CA THR A 106 0.93 7.65 5.09
C THR A 106 1.05 6.22 4.59
N VAL A 107 2.25 5.63 4.69
CA VAL A 107 2.46 4.21 4.39
C VAL A 107 2.16 3.41 5.65
N VAL A 108 1.18 2.50 5.58
CA VAL A 108 0.61 1.79 6.74
C VAL A 108 1.02 0.32 6.76
N TYR A 109 1.33 -0.16 7.97
CA TYR A 109 1.37 -1.57 8.35
C TYR A 109 0.63 -1.75 9.68
N GLY A 110 -0.61 -2.24 9.63
CA GLY A 110 -1.37 -2.58 10.82
C GLY A 110 -0.87 -3.87 11.46
N GLU A 111 -0.81 -3.92 12.79
CA GLU A 111 -0.52 -5.14 13.52
C GLU A 111 -1.63 -6.19 13.33
N CYS A 112 -1.28 -7.47 13.33
CA CYS A 112 -2.27 -8.55 13.27
C CYS A 112 -3.13 -8.60 14.55
N SER A 113 -2.56 -8.23 15.70
CA SER A 113 -3.24 -8.15 16.99
C SER A 113 -4.23 -6.99 17.00
N LEU A 114 -5.51 -7.29 17.29
CA LEU A 114 -6.56 -6.27 17.43
C LEU A 114 -6.14 -5.16 18.40
N ILE A 115 -5.62 -5.53 19.57
CA ILE A 115 -5.29 -4.57 20.63
C ILE A 115 -4.15 -3.65 20.20
N LEU A 116 -3.08 -4.20 19.62
CA LEU A 116 -1.93 -3.40 19.17
C LEU A 116 -2.30 -2.51 17.96
N ARG A 117 -3.21 -2.98 17.11
CA ARG A 117 -3.68 -2.21 15.95
C ARG A 117 -4.48 -0.97 16.34
N ARG A 118 -5.02 -0.87 17.56
CA ARG A 118 -5.69 0.36 18.03
C ARG A 118 -4.75 1.57 18.09
N ASP A 119 -3.44 1.37 18.26
CA ASP A 119 -2.46 2.46 18.20
C ASP A 119 -2.39 3.06 16.78
N LEU A 120 -2.53 2.23 15.73
CA LEU A 120 -2.66 2.71 14.36
C LEU A 120 -3.92 3.56 14.19
N TRP A 121 -5.06 3.12 14.73
CA TRP A 121 -6.32 3.87 14.67
C TRP A 121 -6.21 5.23 15.34
N ALA A 122 -5.68 5.28 16.56
CA ALA A 122 -5.44 6.53 17.28
C ALA A 122 -4.51 7.46 16.49
N GLY A 123 -3.44 6.93 15.90
CA GLY A 123 -2.51 7.71 15.08
C GLY A 123 -3.14 8.27 13.81
N ILE A 124 -4.01 7.50 13.13
CA ILE A 124 -4.76 7.97 11.96
C ILE A 124 -5.71 9.11 12.34
N LEU A 125 -6.43 9.00 13.46
CA LEU A 125 -7.35 10.05 13.93
C LEU A 125 -6.59 11.33 14.30
N SER A 126 -5.47 11.20 15.02
CA SER A 126 -4.58 12.35 15.34
C SER A 126 -4.08 13.04 14.08
N LEU A 127 -3.64 12.28 13.06
CA LEU A 127 -3.26 12.89 11.79
C LEU A 127 -4.45 13.60 11.14
N ALA A 128 -5.62 12.96 11.06
CA ALA A 128 -6.79 13.56 10.41
C ALA A 128 -7.15 14.94 10.97
N GLU A 129 -7.03 15.12 12.29
CA GLU A 129 -7.24 16.42 12.95
C GLU A 129 -6.16 17.45 12.58
N GLU A 130 -4.89 17.04 12.51
CA GLU A 130 -3.75 17.93 12.23
C GLU A 130 -3.68 18.41 10.78
N ILE A 131 -4.12 17.59 9.84
CA ILE A 131 -3.91 17.79 8.38
C ILE A 131 -5.21 17.89 7.59
N ALA A 132 -6.30 18.33 8.24
CA ALA A 132 -7.64 18.37 7.67
C ALA A 132 -7.74 19.12 6.32
N GLU A 133 -6.91 20.14 6.10
CA GLU A 133 -6.91 20.97 4.87
C GLU A 133 -5.95 20.47 3.77
N GLU A 134 -5.19 19.40 4.03
CA GLU A 134 -4.18 18.90 3.10
C GLU A 134 -4.65 17.65 2.33
N PRO A 135 -4.36 17.52 1.02
CA PRO A 135 -4.65 16.30 0.27
C PRO A 135 -3.88 15.11 0.85
N TRP A 136 -4.60 14.11 1.35
CA TRP A 136 -4.02 13.00 2.09
C TRP A 136 -4.36 11.64 1.49
N LEU A 137 -3.33 10.80 1.34
CA LEU A 137 -3.43 9.40 0.92
C LEU A 137 -2.83 8.50 2.00
N LEU A 138 -3.60 7.54 2.47
CA LEU A 138 -3.10 6.39 3.22
C LEU A 138 -3.06 5.18 2.29
N LEU A 139 -1.98 4.41 2.35
CA LEU A 139 -1.86 3.18 1.57
C LEU A 139 -1.01 2.14 2.30
N GLY A 140 -1.35 0.87 2.11
CA GLY A 140 -0.59 -0.24 2.66
C GLY A 140 -1.50 -1.33 3.20
N ASP A 141 -0.93 -2.13 4.10
CA ASP A 141 -1.57 -3.28 4.72
C ASP A 141 -2.19 -2.85 6.06
N PHE A 142 -3.51 -2.84 6.13
CA PHE A 142 -4.23 -2.46 7.36
C PHE A 142 -4.44 -3.65 8.31
N ASN A 143 -4.17 -4.88 7.86
CA ASN A 143 -4.49 -6.13 8.57
C ASN A 143 -5.94 -6.20 9.09
N ALA A 144 -6.86 -5.49 8.42
CA ALA A 144 -8.27 -5.42 8.73
C ALA A 144 -9.11 -5.42 7.45
N VAL A 145 -10.27 -6.08 7.53
CA VAL A 145 -11.31 -6.10 6.51
C VAL A 145 -12.46 -5.20 6.95
N LEU A 146 -13.22 -4.67 6.00
CA LEU A 146 -14.37 -3.81 6.24
C LEU A 146 -15.71 -4.49 6.03
N ASP A 147 -15.74 -5.69 5.44
CA ASP A 147 -16.96 -6.45 5.34
C ASP A 147 -16.66 -7.94 5.28
N SER A 148 -17.64 -8.75 5.68
CA SER A 148 -17.63 -10.19 5.46
C SER A 148 -17.38 -10.57 3.99
N SER A 149 -17.85 -9.76 3.03
CA SER A 149 -17.61 -9.97 1.60
C SER A 149 -16.14 -9.80 1.19
N GLU A 150 -15.32 -9.15 2.02
CA GLU A 150 -13.87 -9.02 1.83
C GLU A 150 -13.09 -10.25 2.34
N VAL A 151 -13.79 -11.33 2.72
CA VAL A 151 -13.23 -12.59 3.18
C VAL A 151 -13.80 -13.74 2.35
N CYS A 152 -12.92 -14.59 1.79
CA CYS A 152 -13.30 -15.83 1.13
C CYS A 152 -12.58 -17.02 1.78
N GLY A 153 -13.34 -17.96 2.33
CA GLY A 153 -12.83 -19.10 3.11
C GLY A 153 -13.30 -19.07 4.57
N ARG A 154 -12.87 -20.05 5.37
CA ARG A 154 -13.21 -20.10 6.81
C ARG A 154 -12.26 -19.21 7.60
N ALA A 155 -12.72 -18.03 7.99
CA ALA A 155 -12.00 -17.13 8.89
C ALA A 155 -12.49 -17.23 10.33
N ALA A 156 -11.65 -16.78 11.27
CA ALA A 156 -12.08 -16.46 12.63
C ALA A 156 -13.07 -15.28 12.62
N ASP A 157 -13.80 -15.10 13.71
CA ASP A 157 -14.66 -13.93 13.89
C ASP A 157 -13.84 -12.63 13.83
N THR A 158 -14.21 -11.77 12.88
CA THR A 158 -13.55 -10.48 12.61
C THR A 158 -14.45 -9.29 12.95
N GLY A 159 -15.62 -9.51 13.58
CA GLY A 159 -16.63 -8.46 13.80
C GLY A 159 -16.11 -7.22 14.50
N ALA A 160 -15.44 -7.38 15.65
CA ALA A 160 -14.86 -6.25 16.39
C ALA A 160 -13.78 -5.51 15.58
N SER A 161 -12.94 -6.24 14.84
CA SER A 161 -11.92 -5.63 13.99
C SER A 161 -12.53 -4.84 12.82
N MET A 162 -13.62 -5.35 12.23
CA MET A 162 -14.31 -4.68 11.14
C MET A 162 -14.92 -3.39 11.64
N GLU A 163 -15.55 -3.43 12.82
CA GLU A 163 -16.21 -2.26 13.40
C GLU A 163 -15.22 -1.15 13.74
N GLU A 164 -14.16 -1.46 14.49
CA GLU A 164 -13.12 -0.47 14.83
C GLU A 164 -12.51 0.17 13.58
N PHE A 165 -12.31 -0.62 12.51
CA PHE A 165 -11.76 -0.09 11.28
C PHE A 165 -12.74 0.82 10.53
N ARG A 166 -14.02 0.45 10.45
CA ARG A 166 -15.07 1.30 9.85
C ARG A 166 -15.24 2.61 10.61
N GLU A 167 -15.34 2.54 11.93
CA GLU A 167 -15.47 3.71 12.80
C GLU A 167 -14.29 4.66 12.61
N THR A 168 -13.06 4.12 12.55
CA THR A 168 -11.86 4.92 12.31
C THR A 168 -11.88 5.62 10.95
N ILE A 169 -12.26 4.91 9.87
CA ILE A 169 -12.35 5.52 8.53
C ILE A 169 -13.36 6.67 8.52
N VAL A 170 -14.55 6.45 9.10
CA VAL A 170 -15.60 7.46 9.16
C VAL A 170 -15.16 8.66 10.00
N ALA A 171 -14.62 8.42 11.20
CA ALA A 171 -14.18 9.49 12.11
C ALA A 171 -13.00 10.29 11.55
N ALA A 172 -12.11 9.67 10.77
CA ALA A 172 -11.00 10.34 10.10
C ALA A 172 -11.41 11.08 8.81
N GLY A 173 -12.68 11.03 8.39
CA GLY A 173 -13.14 11.64 7.13
C GLY A 173 -12.52 10.99 5.89
N LEU A 174 -12.18 9.70 5.98
CA LEU A 174 -11.54 8.95 4.91
C LEU A 174 -12.57 8.22 4.06
N VAL A 175 -12.26 8.06 2.79
CA VAL A 175 -13.02 7.24 1.86
C VAL A 175 -12.12 6.28 1.10
N HIS A 176 -12.72 5.19 0.61
CA HIS A 176 -12.03 4.26 -0.28
C HIS A 176 -11.79 4.91 -1.64
N LEU A 177 -10.53 4.90 -2.06
CA LEU A 177 -10.23 5.20 -3.45
C LEU A 177 -10.75 4.06 -4.34
N PRO A 178 -11.40 4.34 -5.49
CA PRO A 178 -11.86 3.29 -6.39
C PRO A 178 -10.72 2.37 -6.83
N SER A 179 -10.97 1.06 -6.82
CA SER A 179 -9.96 0.03 -7.11
C SER A 179 -10.32 -0.83 -8.31
N THR A 180 -9.33 -1.24 -9.10
CA THR A 180 -9.43 -2.29 -10.13
C THR A 180 -8.45 -3.43 -9.84
N GLY A 181 -8.62 -4.58 -10.49
CA GLY A 181 -7.72 -5.73 -10.35
C GLY A 181 -8.20 -6.72 -9.28
N CYS A 182 -7.28 -7.22 -8.45
CA CYS A 182 -7.55 -8.25 -7.46
C CYS A 182 -8.57 -7.76 -6.39
N PRO A 183 -9.71 -8.45 -6.20
CA PRO A 183 -10.68 -8.08 -5.16
C PRO A 183 -10.22 -8.49 -3.74
N PHE A 184 -9.39 -9.54 -3.65
CA PHE A 184 -8.70 -9.96 -2.43
C PHE A 184 -7.22 -9.70 -2.62
N THR A 185 -6.58 -9.05 -1.65
CA THR A 185 -5.18 -8.64 -1.76
C THR A 185 -4.22 -9.56 -1.03
N TRP A 186 -4.71 -10.42 -0.14
CA TRP A 186 -3.90 -11.36 0.62
C TRP A 186 -4.46 -12.78 0.53
N HIS A 187 -3.57 -13.77 0.51
CA HIS A 187 -3.92 -15.19 0.61
C HIS A 187 -3.01 -15.92 1.61
N ASN A 188 -3.55 -16.91 2.31
CA ASN A 188 -2.75 -17.66 3.30
C ASN A 188 -1.88 -18.79 2.71
N CYS A 189 -1.69 -18.82 1.39
CA CYS A 189 -0.97 -19.88 0.65
C CYS A 189 -1.43 -21.32 0.98
N SER A 190 -2.64 -21.52 1.50
CA SER A 190 -3.15 -22.85 1.84
C SER A 190 -4.14 -23.36 0.79
N GLU A 191 -4.17 -24.68 0.61
CA GLU A 191 -5.03 -25.35 -0.36
C GLU A 191 -6.33 -25.89 0.26
N GLY A 192 -7.32 -26.14 -0.60
CA GLY A 192 -8.58 -26.79 -0.24
C GLY A 192 -9.38 -26.02 0.82
N SER A 193 -9.91 -26.74 1.80
CA SER A 193 -10.78 -26.20 2.85
C SER A 193 -10.10 -25.22 3.81
N ARG A 194 -8.77 -25.11 3.76
CA ARG A 194 -7.97 -24.16 4.55
C ARG A 194 -7.64 -22.89 3.77
N SER A 195 -7.96 -22.82 2.48
CA SER A 195 -7.70 -21.64 1.66
C SER A 195 -8.47 -20.44 2.21
N LEU A 196 -7.75 -19.34 2.41
CA LEU A 196 -8.30 -18.11 2.97
C LEU A 196 -7.75 -16.91 2.20
N TRP A 197 -8.66 -16.10 1.69
CA TRP A 197 -8.38 -14.87 0.95
C TRP A 197 -9.01 -13.70 1.67
N LYS A 198 -8.30 -12.57 1.76
CA LYS A 198 -8.78 -11.35 2.40
C LYS A 198 -8.39 -10.11 1.61
N ARG A 199 -9.18 -9.05 1.71
CA ARG A 199 -8.77 -7.71 1.28
C ARG A 199 -8.17 -6.94 2.47
N LEU A 200 -6.85 -6.94 2.59
CA LEU A 200 -6.14 -6.27 3.70
C LEU A 200 -5.48 -4.97 3.26
N ASP A 201 -5.06 -4.92 2.00
CA ASP A 201 -4.31 -3.83 1.41
C ASP A 201 -5.26 -2.88 0.67
N ARG A 202 -5.16 -1.58 0.94
CA ARG A 202 -6.01 -0.58 0.31
C ARG A 202 -5.39 0.81 0.26
N MET A 203 -5.99 1.68 -0.57
CA MET A 203 -5.73 3.11 -0.58
C MET A 203 -6.96 3.86 -0.06
N LEU A 204 -6.77 4.71 0.94
CA LEU A 204 -7.78 5.58 1.55
C LEU A 204 -7.38 7.04 1.35
N VAL A 205 -8.35 7.91 1.13
CA VAL A 205 -8.09 9.32 0.86
C VAL A 205 -9.10 10.21 1.59
N ASN A 206 -8.72 11.45 1.89
CA ASN A 206 -9.64 12.45 2.41
C ASN A 206 -10.32 13.27 1.29
N GLU A 207 -11.26 14.13 1.66
CA GLU A 207 -11.97 15.01 0.72
C GLU A 207 -11.02 15.91 -0.09
N MET A 208 -9.97 16.44 0.55
CA MET A 208 -8.98 17.31 -0.12
C MET A 208 -8.22 16.62 -1.23
N TRP A 209 -7.98 15.32 -1.09
CA TRP A 209 -7.48 14.50 -2.19
C TRP A 209 -8.46 14.41 -3.34
N LEU A 210 -9.74 14.14 -3.08
CA LEU A 210 -10.77 13.99 -4.12
C LEU A 210 -11.04 15.29 -4.87
N VAL A 211 -11.03 16.43 -4.18
CA VAL A 211 -11.15 17.75 -4.82
C VAL A 211 -9.99 17.98 -5.79
N LYS A 212 -8.77 17.60 -5.39
CA LYS A 212 -7.57 17.79 -6.20
C LYS A 212 -7.45 16.77 -7.34
N TRP A 213 -7.89 15.53 -7.11
CA TRP A 213 -7.77 14.41 -8.02
C TRP A 213 -9.04 13.55 -8.06
N PRO A 214 -10.13 14.06 -8.65
CA PRO A 214 -11.46 13.44 -8.59
C PRO A 214 -11.61 12.14 -9.40
N HIS A 215 -10.66 11.83 -10.27
CA HIS A 215 -10.64 10.64 -11.12
C HIS A 215 -9.54 9.65 -10.71
N ALA A 216 -8.88 9.89 -9.58
CA ALA A 216 -7.90 8.97 -9.03
C ALA A 216 -8.55 7.62 -8.75
N SER A 217 -7.83 6.55 -9.09
CA SER A 217 -8.16 5.18 -8.74
C SER A 217 -6.87 4.43 -8.45
N TYR A 218 -6.94 3.17 -8.04
CA TYR A 218 -5.75 2.34 -7.90
C TYR A 218 -5.94 0.94 -8.46
N LEU A 219 -4.85 0.34 -8.91
CA LEU A 219 -4.77 -1.05 -9.31
C LEU A 219 -4.26 -1.87 -8.11
N SER A 220 -5.03 -2.89 -7.72
CA SER A 220 -4.50 -4.02 -6.96
C SER A 220 -3.99 -5.05 -7.96
N ALA A 221 -2.67 -5.08 -8.17
CA ALA A 221 -2.04 -5.90 -9.18
C ALA A 221 -1.96 -7.37 -8.74
N LEU A 222 -1.81 -8.29 -9.69
CA LEU A 222 -1.58 -9.70 -9.36
C LEU A 222 -0.28 -9.84 -8.56
N PRO A 223 -0.30 -10.61 -7.45
CA PRO A 223 0.91 -10.90 -6.70
C PRO A 223 1.86 -11.77 -7.54
N SER A 224 3.13 -11.40 -7.62
CA SER A 224 4.16 -12.17 -8.35
C SER A 224 5.06 -12.99 -7.43
N THR A 225 5.46 -12.42 -6.29
CA THR A 225 6.41 -13.07 -5.36
C THR A 225 5.96 -13.04 -3.90
N SER A 226 4.94 -12.25 -3.56
CA SER A 226 4.39 -12.10 -2.21
C SER A 226 3.01 -12.73 -2.13
N ASP A 227 2.57 -13.08 -0.93
CA ASP A 227 1.17 -13.43 -0.64
C ASP A 227 0.24 -12.19 -0.61
N HIS A 228 0.82 -10.98 -0.71
CA HIS A 228 0.10 -9.72 -0.88
C HIS A 228 0.20 -9.16 -2.31
N SER A 229 -0.89 -8.52 -2.74
CA SER A 229 -1.01 -7.82 -4.02
C SER A 229 -0.39 -6.41 -3.93
N PRO A 230 0.44 -5.99 -4.89
CA PRO A 230 0.90 -4.61 -4.97
C PRO A 230 -0.25 -3.63 -5.21
N LEU A 231 -0.20 -2.47 -4.56
CA LEU A 231 -1.12 -1.35 -4.78
C LEU A 231 -0.44 -0.29 -5.64
N VAL A 232 -1.04 0.08 -6.77
CA VAL A 232 -0.50 1.09 -7.69
C VAL A 232 -1.54 2.19 -7.91
N LEU A 233 -1.22 3.42 -7.54
CA LEU A 233 -2.07 4.58 -7.80
C LEU A 233 -2.11 4.85 -9.30
N LEU A 234 -3.30 4.81 -9.86
CA LEU A 234 -3.58 5.17 -11.23
C LEU A 234 -3.80 6.69 -11.29
N GLY A 235 -3.27 7.31 -12.35
CA GLY A 235 -3.31 8.76 -12.51
C GLY A 235 -4.74 9.33 -12.53
N ASN A 236 -4.85 10.65 -12.47
CA ASN A 236 -6.12 11.38 -12.51
C ASN A 236 -6.69 11.58 -13.93
N ALA A 237 -6.43 10.65 -14.86
CA ALA A 237 -6.92 10.78 -16.22
C ALA A 237 -8.41 10.44 -16.27
N ARG A 238 -9.19 11.17 -17.07
CA ARG A 238 -10.58 10.77 -17.34
C ARG A 238 -10.52 9.43 -18.08
N THR A 239 -11.38 8.49 -17.70
CA THR A 239 -11.46 7.14 -18.29
C THR A 239 -11.69 7.11 -19.81
N THR A 240 -11.90 8.27 -20.45
CA THR A 240 -11.93 8.45 -21.91
C THR A 240 -10.55 8.38 -22.58
N ASP A 241 -9.46 8.52 -21.82
CA ASP A 241 -8.10 8.48 -22.35
C ASP A 241 -7.53 7.05 -22.19
N THR A 242 -8.03 6.14 -23.04
CA THR A 242 -7.48 4.82 -23.41
C THR A 242 -6.56 4.17 -22.37
N ILE A 243 -7.12 3.40 -21.44
CA ILE A 243 -6.36 2.33 -20.77
C ILE A 243 -6.46 1.10 -21.69
N PRO A 244 -5.35 0.56 -22.22
CA PRO A 244 -5.38 -0.75 -22.84
C PRO A 244 -5.71 -1.79 -21.77
N PHE A 245 -6.92 -2.34 -21.85
CA PHE A 245 -7.30 -3.51 -21.08
C PHE A 245 -6.37 -4.65 -21.47
N ARG A 246 -5.50 -5.09 -20.55
CA ARG A 246 -4.67 -6.27 -20.73
C ARG A 246 -5.30 -7.41 -19.94
N PHE A 247 -5.89 -8.34 -20.67
CA PHE A 247 -6.45 -9.57 -20.13
C PHE A 247 -5.31 -10.59 -20.03
N ASP A 248 -4.83 -10.87 -18.82
CA ASP A 248 -3.92 -11.99 -18.61
C ASP A 248 -4.75 -13.27 -18.40
N ASN A 249 -4.83 -14.07 -19.47
CA ASN A 249 -5.40 -15.42 -19.47
C ASN A 249 -4.54 -16.36 -18.61
N PHE A 250 -4.68 -16.33 -17.29
CA PHE A 250 -4.09 -17.37 -16.42
C PHE A 250 -5.14 -18.38 -15.92
N LEU A 251 -6.43 -18.01 -15.95
CA LEU A 251 -7.53 -18.87 -15.47
C LEU A 251 -8.25 -19.66 -16.59
N ALA A 252 -7.76 -19.59 -17.84
CA ALA A 252 -8.38 -20.28 -18.98
C ALA A 252 -7.79 -21.68 -19.27
N GLU A 253 -6.77 -22.12 -18.53
CA GLU A 253 -6.17 -23.45 -18.69
C GLU A 253 -6.49 -24.34 -17.48
N GLN A 254 -7.76 -24.75 -17.39
CA GLN A 254 -8.12 -26.01 -16.77
C GLN A 254 -8.38 -27.00 -17.92
N PRO A 255 -7.56 -28.04 -18.12
CA PRO A 255 -7.91 -29.10 -19.05
C PRO A 255 -9.13 -29.81 -18.48
N GLY A 256 -10.26 -29.66 -19.17
CA GLY A 256 -11.38 -30.56 -18.99
C GLY A 256 -10.98 -31.95 -19.49
N SER A 257 -10.84 -32.89 -18.57
CA SER A 257 -11.08 -34.33 -18.78
C SER A 257 -11.21 -35.03 -17.44
#